data_AF-A0A946ZNG6-F1
#
_entry.id   AF-A0A946ZNG6-F1
#
_cell.length_a   1.000
_cell.length_b   1.000
_cell.length_c   1.000
_cell.angle_alpha   90.00
_cell.angle_beta   90.00
_cell.angle_gamma   90.00
#
_symmetry.space_group_name_H-M   'P 1'
#
loop_
_entity.id
_entity.type
_entity.pdbx_description
1 polymer ?
#
loop_
_entity_poly.entity_id
_entity_poly.type
_entity_poly.pdbx_seq_one_letter_code
_entity_poly.pdbx_strand_id
1 'polypeptide(L)'
;MLKFNRVYFLLFLTLFVIEACIAIFLKDGFIRHTFGDFLVVILIYCFIRSFIVIHPITLAIIVLCLAFCVEYSQYFNLLERLGWENNTIAKLVLGSTYHMGDLLAYVFGIALVIIVETKLAKQSQ
;
A
#
# COMPACT_ATOMS: atom_id res chain seq x y z
N MET A 1 20.21 9.24 -6.35
CA MET A 1 20.56 9.97 -5.10
C MET A 1 19.36 9.92 -4.18
N LEU A 2 19.51 9.36 -2.97
CA LEU A 2 18.49 9.47 -1.94
C LEU A 2 18.31 10.95 -1.57
N LYS A 3 17.07 11.44 -1.66
CA LYS A 3 16.70 12.81 -1.26
C LYS A 3 15.56 12.68 -0.29
N PHE A 4 15.81 12.98 0.98
CA PHE A 4 14.82 12.84 2.02
C PHE A 4 13.81 13.99 1.99
N ASN A 5 12.55 13.68 1.68
CA ASN A 5 11.46 14.65 1.68
C ASN A 5 10.63 14.52 2.97
N ARG A 6 10.81 15.49 3.87
CA ARG A 6 10.13 15.54 5.18
C ARG A 6 8.60 15.60 5.06
N VAL A 7 8.05 16.22 4.01
CA VAL A 7 6.60 16.35 3.83
C VAL A 7 5.98 14.99 3.56
N TYR A 8 6.50 14.24 2.59
CA TYR A 8 6.02 12.88 2.31
C TYR A 8 6.28 11.93 3.47
N PHE A 9 7.37 12.13 4.22
CA PHE A 9 7.63 11.33 5.42
C PHE A 9 6.62 11.60 6.54
N LEU A 10 6.22 12.86 6.76
CA LEU A 10 5.17 13.21 7.72
C LEU A 10 3.81 12.68 7.28
N LEU A 11 3.49 12.74 5.98
CA LEU A 11 2.28 12.12 5.43
C LEU A 11 2.28 10.61 5.66
N PHE A 12 3.39 9.93 5.36
CA PHE A 12 3.58 8.51 5.66
C PHE A 12 3.32 8.21 7.14
N LEU A 13 3.92 8.99 8.05
CA LEU A 13 3.75 8.77 9.49
C LEU A 13 2.28 8.95 9.91
N THR A 14 1.61 9.97 9.36
CA THR A 14 0.20 10.25 9.65
C THR A 14 -0.69 9.10 9.17
N LEU A 15 -0.48 8.65 7.93
CA LEU A 15 -1.20 7.51 7.36
C LEU A 15 -0.93 6.22 8.13
N PHE A 16 0.31 5.99 8.55
CA PHE A 16 0.67 4.82 9.35
C PHE A 16 -0.04 4.81 10.71
N VAL A 17 -0.14 5.96 11.38
CA VAL A 17 -0.89 6.07 12.64
C VAL A 17 -2.38 5.83 12.40
N ILE A 18 -2.95 6.36 11.32
CA ILE A 18 -4.35 6.13 10.95
C ILE A 18 -4.60 4.64 10.71
N GLU A 19 -3.77 3.99 9.90
CA GLU A 19 -3.82 2.54 9.64
C GLU A 19 -3.71 1.72 10.92
N ALA A 20 -2.75 2.05 11.79
CA ALA A 20 -2.58 1.38 13.08
C ALA A 20 -3.80 1.57 13.98
N CYS A 21 -4.38 2.78 14.02
CA CYS A 21 -5.63 3.04 14.72
C CYS A 21 -6.78 2.21 14.14
N ILE A 22 -6.93 2.14 12.82
CA ILE A 22 -7.95 1.31 12.16
C ILE A 22 -7.76 -0.15 12.59
N ALA A 23 -6.55 -0.68 12.51
CA ALA A 23 -6.25 -2.06 12.89
C ALA A 23 -6.54 -2.37 14.39
N ILE A 24 -6.33 -1.39 15.28
CA ILE A 24 -6.54 -1.56 16.73
C ILE A 24 -8.02 -1.39 17.12
N PHE A 25 -8.67 -0.34 16.61
CA PHE A 25 -10.02 0.07 17.02
C PHE A 25 -11.13 -0.61 16.20
N LEU A 26 -10.89 -0.89 14.91
CA LEU A 26 -11.84 -1.53 14.01
C LEU A 26 -11.42 -2.98 13.80
N LYS A 27 -11.84 -3.86 14.72
CA LYS A 27 -11.47 -5.28 14.70
C LYS A 27 -12.19 -6.08 13.62
N ASP A 28 -13.39 -5.68 13.23
CA ASP A 28 -14.23 -6.40 12.28
C ASP A 28 -14.78 -5.48 11.18
N GLY A 29 -14.75 -5.95 9.94
CA GLY A 29 -15.53 -5.37 8.84
C GLY A 29 -14.72 -4.92 7.62
N PHE A 30 -15.49 -4.61 6.56
CA PHE A 30 -15.04 -4.10 5.26
C PHE A 30 -14.07 -2.91 5.37
N ILE A 31 -14.20 -2.10 6.43
CA ILE A 31 -13.33 -0.94 6.68
C ILE A 31 -11.89 -1.39 7.00
N ARG A 32 -11.69 -2.45 7.79
CA ARG A 32 -10.33 -2.88 8.13
C ARG A 32 -9.58 -3.44 6.93
N HIS A 33 -10.29 -4.23 6.12
CA HIS A 33 -9.72 -4.91 4.97
C HIS A 33 -9.62 -3.94 3.79
N THR A 34 -10.74 -3.66 3.13
CA THR A 34 -10.76 -2.89 1.88
C THR A 34 -10.30 -1.44 2.02
N PHE A 35 -10.66 -0.74 3.11
CA PHE A 35 -10.21 0.65 3.29
C PHE A 35 -8.75 0.72 3.79
N GLY A 36 -8.31 -0.26 4.59
CA GLY A 36 -6.91 -0.42 4.94
C GLY A 36 -6.03 -0.64 3.71
N ASP A 37 -6.43 -1.53 2.81
CA ASP A 37 -5.71 -1.84 1.57
C ASP A 37 -5.60 -0.63 0.62
N PHE A 38 -6.68 0.16 0.54
CA PHE A 38 -6.67 1.45 -0.16
C PHE A 38 -5.62 2.42 0.42
N LEU A 39 -5.53 2.52 1.75
CA LEU A 39 -4.57 3.40 2.43
C LEU A 39 -3.14 2.85 2.36
N VAL A 40 -2.96 1.54 2.40
CA VAL A 40 -1.65 0.86 2.36
C VAL A 40 -0.87 1.21 1.10
N VAL A 41 -1.50 1.21 -0.08
CA VAL A 41 -0.80 1.58 -1.33
C VAL A 41 -0.39 3.04 -1.35
N ILE A 42 -1.20 3.93 -0.76
CA ILE A 42 -0.86 5.36 -0.61
C ILE A 42 0.30 5.52 0.37
N LEU A 43 0.28 4.77 1.47
CA LEU A 43 1.31 4.76 2.49
C LEU A 43 2.66 4.29 1.92
N ILE A 44 2.68 3.16 1.19
CA ILE A 44 3.90 2.64 0.54
C ILE A 44 4.43 3.66 -0.48
N TYR A 45 3.53 4.27 -1.26
CA TYR A 45 3.91 5.33 -2.18
C TYR A 45 4.61 6.50 -1.48
N CYS A 46 3.99 7.05 -0.43
CA CYS A 46 4.55 8.14 0.36
C CYS A 46 5.88 7.76 1.00
N PHE A 47 6.00 6.53 1.52
CA PHE A 47 7.24 6.00 2.08
C PHE A 47 8.37 6.02 1.06
N ILE A 48 8.18 5.38 -0.10
CA ILE A 48 9.23 5.31 -1.13
C ILE A 48 9.56 6.71 -1.65
N ARG A 49 8.54 7.54 -1.89
CA ARG A 49 8.72 8.91 -2.37
C ARG A 49 9.45 9.81 -1.36
N SER A 50 9.38 9.47 -0.06
CA SER A 50 10.10 10.20 0.98
C SER A 50 11.62 10.00 0.92
N PHE A 51 12.10 8.87 0.38
CA PHE A 51 13.52 8.54 0.30
C PHE A 51 14.07 8.69 -1.13
N ILE A 52 13.24 8.41 -2.14
CA ILE A 52 13.65 8.28 -3.53
C ILE A 52 12.85 9.24 -4.41
N VAL A 53 13.58 10.03 -5.21
CA VAL A 53 13.00 10.92 -6.21
C VAL A 53 12.90 10.16 -7.53
N ILE A 54 11.72 9.62 -7.80
CA ILE A 54 11.34 8.95 -9.06
C ILE A 54 10.11 9.67 -9.64
N HIS A 55 9.91 9.52 -10.95
CA HIS A 55 8.72 10.03 -11.62
C HIS A 55 7.43 9.51 -10.93
N PRO A 56 6.46 10.39 -10.59
CA PRO A 56 5.29 10.03 -9.79
C PRO A 56 4.51 8.83 -10.32
N ILE A 57 4.27 8.81 -11.63
CA ILE A 57 3.50 7.76 -12.30
C ILE A 57 4.26 6.42 -12.25
N THR A 58 5.58 6.44 -12.47
CA THR A 58 6.40 5.22 -12.42
C THR A 58 6.37 4.61 -11.04
N LEU A 59 6.52 5.42 -9.99
CA LEU A 59 6.43 4.93 -8.62
C LEU A 59 5.04 4.36 -8.31
N ALA A 60 3.97 5.04 -8.75
CA ALA A 60 2.60 4.59 -8.53
C ALA A 60 2.33 3.22 -9.20
N ILE A 61 2.81 3.01 -10.42
CA ILE A 61 2.71 1.73 -11.12
C ILE A 61 3.52 0.64 -10.39
N ILE A 62 4.74 0.95 -9.92
CA ILE A 62 5.55 0.00 -9.15
C ILE A 62 4.81 -0.47 -7.90
N VAL A 63 4.21 0.46 -7.14
CA VAL A 63 3.46 0.12 -5.93
C VAL A 63 2.22 -0.72 -6.27
N LEU A 64 1.50 -0.39 -7.35
CA LEU A 64 0.36 -1.19 -7.80
C LEU A 64 0.76 -2.62 -8.18
N CYS A 65 1.83 -2.77 -8.98
CA CYS A 65 2.36 -4.07 -9.35
C CYS A 65 2.80 -4.87 -8.12
N LEU A 66 3.44 -4.22 -7.15
CA LEU A 66 3.87 -4.87 -5.91
C LEU A 66 2.65 -5.38 -5.11
N ALA A 67 1.61 -4.56 -4.95
CA ALA A 67 0.38 -4.96 -4.27
C ALA A 67 -0.29 -6.16 -4.97
N PHE A 68 -0.41 -6.11 -6.30
CA PHE A 68 -0.95 -7.23 -7.09
C PHE A 68 -0.08 -8.49 -6.94
N CYS A 69 1.24 -8.38 -6.98
CA CYS A 69 2.13 -9.52 -6.77
C CYS A 69 1.92 -10.19 -5.41
N VAL A 70 1.73 -9.42 -4.34
CA VAL A 70 1.42 -9.96 -3.00
C VAL A 70 0.08 -10.70 -3.03
N GLU A 71 -0.94 -10.07 -3.59
CA GLU A 71 -2.30 -10.63 -3.67
C GLU A 71 -2.35 -11.92 -4.50
N TYR A 72 -1.69 -11.95 -5.67
CA TYR A 72 -1.55 -13.16 -6.46
C TYR A 72 -0.74 -14.24 -5.76
N SER A 73 0.26 -13.87 -4.94
CA SER A 73 1.02 -14.85 -4.15
C SER A 73 0.13 -15.57 -3.13
N GLN A 74 -0.85 -14.87 -2.55
CA GLN A 74 -1.87 -15.49 -1.70
C GLN A 74 -2.81 -16.38 -2.51
N TYR A 75 -3.24 -15.93 -3.69
CA TYR A 75 -4.12 -16.72 -4.58
C TYR A 75 -3.52 -18.09 -4.96
N PHE A 76 -2.21 -18.16 -5.18
CA PHE A 76 -1.51 -19.42 -5.45
C PHE A 76 -1.21 -20.26 -4.20
N ASN A 77 -1.72 -19.87 -3.02
CA ASN A 77 -1.37 -20.44 -1.72
C ASN A 77 0.14 -20.65 -1.57
N LEU A 78 0.93 -19.62 -1.92
CA LEU A 78 2.39 -19.74 -1.92
C LEU A 78 2.91 -20.14 -0.52
N LEU A 79 2.22 -19.73 0.55
CA LEU A 79 2.51 -20.16 1.92
C LEU A 79 2.38 -21.67 2.13
N GLU A 80 1.37 -22.32 1.57
CA GLU A 80 1.20 -23.78 1.65
C GLU A 80 2.26 -24.49 0.79
N ARG A 81 2.50 -23.98 -0.43
CA ARG A 81 3.52 -24.56 -1.33
C ARG A 81 4.94 -24.47 -0.79
N LEU A 82 5.26 -23.43 -0.02
CA LEU A 82 6.57 -23.25 0.62
C LEU A 82 6.66 -23.94 2.00
N GLY A 83 5.57 -24.53 2.51
CA GLY A 83 5.52 -25.09 3.86
C GLY A 83 5.61 -24.05 4.98
N TRP A 84 5.32 -22.78 4.68
CA TRP A 84 5.37 -21.65 5.60
C TRP A 84 4.03 -21.34 6.26
N GLU A 85 3.05 -22.25 6.12
CA GLU A 85 1.73 -22.14 6.75
C GLU A 85 1.79 -21.92 8.27
N ASN A 86 2.81 -22.45 8.94
CA ASN A 86 2.98 -22.30 10.39
C ASN A 86 3.77 -21.04 10.79
N ASN A 87 4.30 -20.29 9.83
CA ASN A 87 5.06 -19.09 10.11
C ASN A 87 4.11 -17.88 10.20
N THR A 88 3.83 -17.45 11.43
CA THR A 88 2.95 -16.31 11.72
C THR A 88 3.44 -15.02 11.07
N ILE A 89 4.77 -14.85 10.93
CA ILE A 89 5.36 -13.67 10.29
C ILE A 89 5.10 -13.70 8.79
N ALA A 90 5.24 -14.86 8.13
CA ALA A 90 4.96 -15.00 6.71
C ALA A 90 3.47 -14.73 6.41
N LYS A 91 2.56 -15.25 7.24
CA LYS A 91 1.11 -14.97 7.14
C LYS A 91 0.78 -13.49 7.35
N LEU A 92 1.51 -12.80 8.22
CA LEU A 92 1.30 -11.37 8.47
C LEU A 92 1.79 -10.51 7.30
N VAL A 93 2.94 -10.85 6.71
CA VAL A 93 3.58 -10.05 5.64
C VAL A 93 2.95 -10.32 4.28
N LEU A 94 2.72 -11.60 3.94
CA LEU A 94 2.14 -11.98 2.66
C LEU A 94 0.62 -11.95 2.67
N GLY A 95 -0.01 -11.89 3.85
CA GLY A 95 -1.44 -12.07 4.04
C GLY A 95 -1.88 -13.54 3.92
N SER A 96 -3.11 -13.81 4.35
CA SER A 96 -3.64 -15.18 4.47
C SER A 96 -4.72 -15.53 3.46
N THR A 97 -5.36 -14.52 2.86
CA THR A 97 -6.60 -14.71 2.11
C THR A 97 -6.67 -13.75 0.95
N TYR A 98 -6.89 -14.28 -0.24
CA TYR A 98 -7.12 -13.50 -1.45
C TYR A 98 -8.53 -12.89 -1.44
N HIS A 99 -8.62 -11.58 -1.72
CA HIS A 99 -9.90 -10.91 -1.92
C HIS A 99 -9.87 -10.02 -3.17
N MET A 100 -10.77 -10.31 -4.12
CA MET A 100 -10.91 -9.47 -5.33
C MET A 100 -11.23 -7.99 -5.03
N GLY A 101 -11.88 -7.70 -3.90
CA GLY A 101 -12.18 -6.33 -3.48
C GLY A 101 -10.91 -5.50 -3.23
N ASP A 102 -9.84 -6.15 -2.80
CA ASP A 102 -8.60 -5.47 -2.41
C ASP A 102 -7.84 -5.01 -3.67
N LEU A 103 -7.95 -5.74 -4.79
CA LEU A 103 -7.46 -5.27 -6.10
C LEU A 103 -8.10 -3.94 -6.51
N LEU A 104 -9.42 -3.81 -6.33
CA LEU A 104 -10.12 -2.56 -6.64
C LEU A 104 -9.66 -1.44 -5.71
N ALA A 105 -9.50 -1.72 -4.41
CA ALA A 105 -8.98 -0.78 -3.43
C ALA A 105 -7.58 -0.27 -3.82
N TYR A 106 -6.68 -1.16 -4.24
CA TYR A 106 -5.34 -0.80 -4.71
C TYR A 106 -5.39 0.10 -5.94
N VAL A 107 -6.23 -0.21 -6.92
CA VAL A 107 -6.41 0.61 -8.13
C VAL A 107 -6.94 1.99 -7.75
N PHE A 108 -7.95 2.09 -6.88
CA PHE A 108 -8.47 3.37 -6.43
C PHE A 108 -7.45 4.20 -5.63
N GLY A 109 -6.67 3.56 -4.76
CA GLY A 109 -5.63 4.23 -3.98
C GLY A 109 -4.55 4.82 -4.88
N ILE A 110 -4.09 4.05 -5.86
CA ILE A 110 -3.11 4.50 -6.85
C ILE A 110 -3.68 5.56 -7.79
N ALA A 111 -4.94 5.44 -8.22
CA ALA A 111 -5.61 6.48 -8.99
C ALA A 111 -5.66 7.81 -8.23
N LEU A 112 -5.97 7.79 -6.92
CA LEU A 112 -5.96 8.98 -6.08
C LEU A 112 -4.56 9.60 -6.01
N VAL A 113 -3.51 8.79 -5.82
CA VAL A 113 -2.12 9.25 -5.81
C VAL A 113 -1.78 9.97 -7.12
N ILE A 114 -2.11 9.39 -8.28
CA ILE A 114 -1.84 9.98 -9.59
C ILE A 114 -2.57 11.32 -9.74
N ILE A 115 -3.85 11.40 -9.32
CA ILE A 115 -4.64 12.64 -9.38
C ILE A 115 -3.99 13.73 -8.52
N VAL A 116 -3.62 13.40 -7.28
CA VAL A 116 -2.98 14.34 -6.34
C VAL A 116 -1.65 14.84 -6.90
N GLU A 117 -0.78 13.94 -7.37
CA GLU A 117 0.51 14.32 -7.95
C GLU A 117 0.35 15.17 -9.22
N THR A 118 -0.63 14.88 -10.06
CA THR A 118 -0.91 15.67 -11.27
C THR A 118 -1.38 17.08 -10.90
N LYS A 119 -2.20 17.23 -9.86
CA LYS A 119 -2.63 18.54 -9.35
C LYS A 119 -1.47 19.33 -8.75
N LEU A 120 -0.61 18.67 -7.96
CA LEU A 120 0.58 19.29 -7.37
C LEU A 120 1.58 19.75 -8.44
N ALA A 121 1.78 18.95 -9.49
CA ALA A 121 2.61 19.31 -10.63
C ALA A 121 2.07 20.55 -11.36
N LYS A 122 0.75 20.63 -11.54
CA LYS A 122 0.08 21.76 -12.20
C LYS A 122 0.11 23.05 -11.37
N GLN A 123 0.17 22.97 -10.04
CA GLN A 123 0.30 24.13 -9.15
C GLN A 123 1.73 24.69 -9.08
N SER A 124 2.73 23.94 -9.55
CA SER A 124 4.14 24.35 -9.54
C SER A 124 4.62 24.97 -10.86
N GLN A 125 3.71 25.13 -11.83
CA GLN A 125 3.90 25.84 -13.11
C GLN A 125 3.17 27.19 -13.06
#